data_AF-A0A957SRF4-F1
#
_entry.id   AF-A0A957SRF4-F1
#
_cell.length_a   1.000
_cell.length_b   1.000
_cell.length_c   1.000
_cell.angle_alpha   90.00
_cell.angle_beta   90.00
_cell.angle_gamma   90.00
#
_symmetry.space_group_name_H-M   'P 1'
#
loop_
_entity.id
_entity.type
_entity.pdbx_description
1 polymer ?
#
loop_
_entity_poly.entity_id
_entity_poly.type
_entity_poly.pdbx_seq_one_letter_code
_entity_poly.pdbx_strand_id
1 'polypeptide(L)'
;MQRLNRQQTLQQLPAEWPDSLLPHIQQRLAAGGRKLVVLDDDPTGTQTVYDIPVLTEWSVDVLAMELSNELPAFYILTNSRSLPAAAAQALN
;
A
#
# COMPACT_ATOMS: atom_id res chain seq x y z
N MET A 1 2.46 -26.25 21.25
CA MET A 1 2.39 -24.78 21.23
C MET A 1 2.63 -24.26 22.64
N GLN A 2 3.60 -23.36 22.82
CA GLN A 2 3.92 -22.76 24.11
C GLN A 2 2.93 -21.62 24.40
N ARG A 3 2.29 -21.61 25.57
CA ARG A 3 1.40 -20.51 25.97
C ARG A 3 2.24 -19.27 26.30
N LEU A 4 2.02 -18.18 25.59
CA LEU A 4 2.64 -16.88 25.86
C LEU A 4 1.82 -16.11 26.91
N ASN A 5 2.49 -15.47 27.87
CA ASN A 5 1.86 -14.56 28.82
C ASN A 5 1.65 -13.19 28.16
N ARG A 6 0.39 -12.75 28.03
CA ARG A 6 0.02 -11.49 27.36
C ARG A 6 0.85 -10.30 27.85
N GLN A 7 0.98 -10.12 29.16
CA GLN A 7 1.63 -8.95 29.73
C GLN A 7 3.13 -8.94 29.45
N GLN A 8 3.79 -10.08 29.65
CA GLN A 8 5.22 -10.23 29.36
C GLN A 8 5.52 -10.03 27.87
N THR A 9 4.66 -10.56 26.98
CA THR A 9 4.82 -10.38 25.53
C THR A 9 4.64 -8.92 25.11
N LEU A 10 3.62 -8.22 25.62
CA LEU A 10 3.40 -6.82 25.29
C LEU A 10 4.54 -5.91 25.81
N GLN A 11 5.12 -6.25 26.97
CA GLN A 11 6.26 -5.51 27.53
C GLN A 11 7.56 -5.69 26.72
N GLN A 12 7.64 -6.72 25.87
CA GLN A 12 8.79 -6.97 24.99
C GLN A 12 8.66 -6.26 23.64
N LEU A 13 7.54 -5.60 23.36
CA LEU A 13 7.39 -4.83 22.13
C LEU A 13 8.42 -3.68 22.12
N PRO A 14 8.97 -3.35 20.94
CA PRO A 14 9.79 -2.16 20.80
C PRO A 14 9.01 -0.92 21.21
N ALA A 15 9.72 0.10 21.69
CA ALA A 15 9.12 1.40 21.96
C ALA A 15 8.44 1.94 20.70
N GLU A 16 7.31 2.64 20.89
CA GLU A 16 6.64 3.32 19.79
C GLU A 16 7.60 4.33 19.14
N TRP A 17 7.51 4.42 17.81
CA TRP A 17 8.28 5.41 17.08
C TRP A 17 7.81 6.82 17.51
N PRO A 18 8.73 7.72 17.92
CA PRO A 18 8.35 8.95 18.60
C PRO A 18 7.72 9.99 17.66
N ASP A 19 8.01 9.92 16.37
CA ASP A 19 7.64 10.96 15.40
C ASP A 19 6.49 10.53 14.49
N SER A 20 5.53 11.43 14.29
CA SER A 20 4.55 11.24 13.22
C SER A 20 5.17 11.53 11.85
N LEU A 21 5.27 10.50 11.02
CA LEU A 21 5.82 10.61 9.66
C LEU A 21 4.79 11.13 8.65
N LEU A 22 3.49 11.06 8.96
CA LEU A 22 2.42 11.42 8.02
C LEU A 22 2.55 12.84 7.46
N PRO A 23 2.78 13.90 8.27
CA PRO A 23 2.93 15.26 7.73
C PRO A 23 4.13 15.38 6.78
N HIS A 24 5.24 14.70 7.12
CA HIS A 24 6.46 14.71 6.31
C HIS A 24 6.25 13.99 4.97
N ILE A 25 5.53 12.87 4.97
CA ILE A 25 5.17 12.13 3.75
C ILE A 25 4.28 13.00 2.86
N GLN A 26 3.23 13.59 3.42
CA GLN A 26 2.30 14.47 2.70
C GLN A 26 3.03 15.67 2.07
N GLN A 27 3.93 16.32 2.81
CA GLN A 27 4.72 17.43 2.30
C GLN A 27 5.63 17.01 1.14
N ARG A 28 6.28 15.84 1.22
CA ARG A 28 7.13 15.32 0.15
C ARG A 28 6.33 14.95 -1.10
N LEU A 29 5.13 14.41 -0.94
CA LEU A 29 4.24 14.09 -2.07
C LEU A 29 3.76 15.38 -2.76
N ALA A 30 3.32 16.38 -1.98
CA ALA A 30 2.87 17.67 -2.50
C ALA A 30 3.99 18.44 -3.23
N ALA A 31 5.21 18.44 -2.67
CA ALA A 31 6.36 19.13 -3.28
C ALA A 31 6.93 18.39 -4.51
N GLY A 32 6.70 17.08 -4.61
CA GLY A 32 7.31 16.24 -5.64
C GLY A 32 6.66 16.35 -7.02
N GLY A 33 5.42 16.84 -7.11
CA GLY A 33 4.65 16.88 -8.36
C GLY A 33 4.48 15.50 -9.03
N ARG A 34 4.61 14.42 -8.24
CA ARG A 34 4.54 13.03 -8.70
C ARG A 34 3.23 12.41 -8.28
N LYS A 35 2.69 11.56 -9.14
CA LYS A 35 1.57 10.69 -8.78
C LYS A 35 2.05 9.54 -7.91
N LEU A 36 1.32 9.25 -6.83
CA LEU A 36 1.58 8.10 -5.99
C LEU A 36 0.86 6.86 -6.54
N VAL A 37 1.61 5.80 -6.80
CA VAL A 37 1.04 4.52 -7.24
C VAL A 37 1.28 3.50 -6.13
N VAL A 38 0.22 2.85 -5.67
CA VAL A 38 0.30 1.80 -4.65
C VAL A 38 0.02 0.45 -5.30
N LEU A 39 0.95 -0.50 -5.15
CA LEU A 39 0.74 -1.88 -5.57
C LEU A 39 0.31 -2.68 -4.34
N ASP A 40 -0.91 -3.19 -4.35
CA ASP A 40 -1.49 -3.96 -3.26
C ASP A 40 -1.68 -5.42 -3.69
N ASP A 41 -1.14 -6.37 -2.92
CA ASP A 41 -1.29 -7.79 -3.19
C ASP A 41 -2.59 -8.36 -2.61
N ASP A 42 -3.34 -7.57 -1.82
CA ASP A 42 -4.52 -7.99 -1.08
C ASP A 42 -5.77 -7.15 -1.33
N PRO A 43 -6.87 -7.76 -1.78
CA PRO A 43 -8.13 -7.04 -1.97
C PRO A 43 -8.75 -6.48 -0.69
N THR A 44 -8.28 -6.85 0.51
CA THR A 44 -8.77 -6.26 1.76
C THR A 44 -8.10 -4.94 2.12
N GLY A 45 -6.87 -4.70 1.67
CA GLY A 45 -6.12 -3.47 1.95
C GLY A 45 -6.80 -2.24 1.37
N THR A 46 -7.36 -2.37 0.17
CA THR A 46 -8.05 -1.29 -0.54
C THR A 46 -9.44 -0.94 0.02
N GLN A 47 -9.99 -1.71 0.98
CA GLN A 47 -11.35 -1.47 1.51
C GLN A 47 -11.47 -0.20 2.37
N THR A 48 -10.35 0.31 2.86
CA THR A 48 -10.29 1.52 3.70
C THR A 48 -9.96 2.78 2.89
N VAL A 49 -9.86 2.65 1.56
CA VAL A 49 -9.49 3.72 0.64
C VAL A 49 -10.76 4.38 0.08
N TYR A 50 -10.75 5.71 0.00
CA TYR A 50 -11.86 6.53 -0.52
C TYR A 50 -11.33 7.59 -1.47
N ASP A 51 -12.16 8.00 -2.42
CA ASP A 51 -11.92 9.11 -3.37
C ASP A 51 -10.67 8.98 -4.26
N ILE A 52 -10.10 7.79 -4.37
CA ILE A 52 -9.01 7.48 -5.33
C ILE A 52 -9.26 6.14 -6.03
N PRO A 53 -8.80 5.97 -7.28
CA PRO A 53 -9.10 4.80 -8.08
C PRO A 53 -8.37 3.55 -7.56
N VAL A 54 -9.04 2.41 -7.70
CA VAL A 54 -8.47 1.08 -7.47
C VAL A 54 -8.59 0.30 -8.76
N LEU A 55 -7.46 0.05 -9.42
CA LEU A 55 -7.40 -0.70 -10.67
C LEU A 55 -7.31 -2.19 -10.38
N THR A 56 -8.28 -2.95 -10.87
CA THR A 56 -8.26 -4.43 -10.87
C THR A 56 -7.70 -5.00 -12.17
N GLU A 57 -7.55 -4.14 -13.18
CA GLU A 57 -6.95 -4.42 -14.48
C GLU A 57 -6.11 -3.20 -14.89
N TRP A 58 -4.94 -3.41 -15.49
CA TRP A 58 -3.95 -2.34 -15.73
C TRP A 58 -3.28 -2.48 -17.11
N SER A 59 -4.08 -2.42 -18.18
CA SER A 59 -3.53 -2.29 -19.53
C SER A 59 -2.72 -0.99 -19.65
N VAL A 60 -1.85 -0.92 -20.66
CA VAL A 60 -1.04 0.29 -20.93
C VAL A 60 -1.94 1.52 -21.10
N ASP A 61 -3.09 1.38 -21.75
CA ASP A 61 -4.04 2.48 -21.97
C ASP A 61 -4.67 2.96 -20.67
N VAL A 62 -5.08 2.03 -19.79
CA VAL A 62 -5.63 2.36 -18.46
C VAL A 62 -4.58 3.07 -17.62
N LEU A 63 -3.33 2.57 -17.62
CA LEU A 63 -2.24 3.20 -16.89
C LEU A 63 -1.91 4.60 -17.43
N ALA A 64 -1.90 4.79 -18.75
CA ALA A 64 -1.67 6.10 -19.35
C ALA A 64 -2.76 7.11 -18.96
N MET A 65 -4.03 6.67 -18.99
CA MET A 65 -5.16 7.47 -18.55
C MET A 65 -5.03 7.86 -17.07
N GLU A 66 -4.79 6.90 -16.18
CA GLU A 66 -4.66 7.15 -14.74
C GLU A 66 -3.46 8.03 -14.38
N LEU A 67 -2.32 7.82 -15.05
CA LEU A 67 -1.14 8.65 -14.88
C LEU A 67 -1.38 10.10 -15.31
N SER A 68 -2.24 10.32 -16.32
CA SER A 68 -2.54 11.64 -16.86
C SER A 68 -3.60 12.43 -16.09
N ASN A 69 -4.44 11.78 -15.27
CA ASN A 69 -5.52 12.46 -14.56
C ASN A 69 -5.00 13.36 -13.41
N GLU A 70 -5.87 14.16 -12.81
CA GLU A 70 -5.48 15.12 -11.76
C GLU A 70 -5.40 14.51 -10.34
N LEU A 71 -5.86 13.27 -10.17
CA LEU A 71 -5.87 12.62 -8.85
C LEU A 71 -4.43 12.37 -8.37
N PRO A 72 -4.15 12.60 -7.08
CA PRO A 72 -2.79 12.53 -6.55
C PRO A 72 -2.26 11.09 -6.44
N ALA A 73 -3.15 10.10 -6.43
CA ALA A 73 -2.82 8.71 -6.25
C ALA A 73 -3.83 7.75 -6.89
N PHE A 74 -3.40 6.52 -7.15
CA PHE A 74 -4.27 5.37 -7.43
C PHE A 74 -3.63 4.07 -6.97
N TYR A 75 -4.44 3.04 -6.82
CA TYR A 75 -4.03 1.69 -6.46
C TYR A 75 -4.04 0.77 -7.67
N ILE A 76 -3.11 -0.18 -7.71
CA ILE A 76 -3.13 -1.35 -8.57
C ILE A 76 -3.26 -2.56 -7.64
N LEU A 77 -4.36 -3.28 -7.78
CA LEU A 77 -4.58 -4.52 -7.04
C LEU A 77 -3.98 -5.68 -7.84
N THR A 78 -2.81 -6.17 -7.43
CA THR A 78 -2.16 -7.32 -8.08
C THR A 78 -2.78 -8.65 -7.66
N ASN A 79 -3.44 -8.68 -6.49
CA ASN A 79 -4.09 -9.87 -5.92
C ASN A 79 -3.14 -11.09 -5.86
N SER A 80 -1.87 -10.84 -5.56
CA SER A 80 -0.80 -11.83 -5.65
C SER A 80 -0.55 -12.61 -4.36
N ARG A 81 -1.22 -12.27 -3.24
CA ARG A 81 -1.00 -12.87 -1.91
C ARG A 81 -0.99 -14.40 -1.89
N SER A 82 -1.90 -15.04 -2.64
CA SER A 82 -2.04 -16.50 -2.67
C SER A 82 -1.15 -17.18 -3.70
N LEU A 83 -0.39 -16.42 -4.50
CA LEU A 83 0.49 -16.99 -5.52
C LEU A 83 1.78 -17.53 -4.89
N PRO A 84 2.37 -18.60 -5.46
CA PRO A 84 3.73 -18.98 -5.14
C PRO A 84 4.70 -17.82 -5.37
N ALA A 85 5.77 -17.73 -4.57
CA ALA A 85 6.71 -16.59 -4.60
C ALA A 85 7.22 -16.23 -6.00
N ALA A 86 7.57 -17.23 -6.83
CA ALA A 86 8.04 -16.99 -8.19
C ALA A 86 6.98 -16.36 -9.10
N ALA A 87 5.71 -16.74 -8.93
CA ALA A 87 4.60 -16.18 -9.70
C ALA A 87 4.23 -14.77 -9.22
N ALA A 88 4.23 -14.52 -7.91
CA ALA A 88 4.04 -13.19 -7.36
C ALA A 88 5.14 -12.21 -7.82
N GLN A 89 6.40 -12.66 -7.83
CA GLN A 89 7.53 -11.85 -8.28
C GLN A 89 7.49 -11.55 -9.78
N ALA A 90 6.95 -12.45 -10.60
CA ALA A 90 6.81 -12.20 -12.05
C ALA A 90 5.68 -11.19 -12.36
N LEU A 91 4.71 -11.05 -11.46
CA LEU A 91 3.56 -10.16 -11.62
C LEU A 91 3.83 -8.73 -11.11
N ASN A 92 4.55 -8.59 -9.99
CA ASN A 92 4.85 -7.33 -9.30
C ASN A 92 6.08 -6.62 -9.88
#